data_AF-A0A660WT65-F1
#
_entry.id   AF-A0A660WT65-F1
#
_cell.length_a   1.000
_cell.length_b   1.000
_cell.length_c   1.000
_cell.angle_alpha   90.00
_cell.angle_beta   90.00
_cell.angle_gamma   90.00
#
_symmetry.space_group_name_H-M   'P 1'
#
loop_
_entity.id
_entity.type
_entity.pdbx_description
1 polymer ?
#
loop_
_entity_poly.entity_id
_entity_poly.type
_entity_poly.pdbx_seq_one_letter_code
_entity_poly.pdbx_strand_id
1 'polypeptide(L)'
;MMVSRKYLIISFLILSIFGCRGKIEEKRVVIRVNNYEITEEEFEKEFKKSPLGRVDTLEAREEFLNNLIDRKLILQQAQKEGLDKERNFLKLIESFWEQSLLKIALDKKSKEIAGSVYVSDEAIEARYKEMLKEGKTDKPYEEIYSQIKWELMKEKESKMMDKWLEELRKKAKIEINYDLLKKGVR
;
A
#
# COMPACT_ATOMS: atom_id res chain seq x y z
N MET A 1 13.39 -60.18 -42.84
CA MET A 1 14.39 -59.31 -42.18
C MET A 1 13.99 -57.85 -42.37
N MET A 2 13.44 -57.20 -41.35
CA MET A 2 13.80 -55.84 -40.90
C MET A 2 12.79 -55.43 -39.84
N VAL A 3 13.22 -55.65 -38.61
CA VAL A 3 12.55 -55.31 -37.37
C VAL A 3 12.72 -53.82 -37.11
N SER A 4 11.63 -53.18 -36.67
CA SER A 4 11.55 -52.05 -35.74
C SER A 4 12.45 -50.83 -35.97
N ARG A 5 11.84 -49.73 -36.44
CA ARG A 5 12.48 -48.40 -36.39
C ARG A 5 11.48 -47.25 -36.22
N LYS A 6 10.40 -47.45 -35.45
CA LYS A 6 9.41 -46.40 -35.14
C LYS A 6 8.99 -46.27 -33.67
N TYR A 7 9.51 -47.11 -32.77
CA TYR A 7 9.17 -47.07 -31.33
C TYR A 7 10.28 -46.54 -30.41
N LEU A 8 11.37 -46.02 -30.97
CA LEU A 8 12.53 -45.56 -30.18
C LEU A 8 12.44 -44.09 -29.73
N ILE A 9 11.32 -43.40 -29.98
CA ILE A 9 11.11 -42.00 -29.56
C ILE A 9 9.97 -41.86 -28.53
N ILE A 10 9.22 -42.94 -28.25
CA ILE A 10 8.08 -42.92 -27.29
C ILE A 10 8.50 -43.43 -25.89
N SER A 11 9.78 -43.67 -25.64
CA SER A 11 10.30 -44.12 -24.33
C SER A 11 11.07 -43.03 -23.54
N PHE A 12 11.17 -41.80 -24.06
CA PHE A 12 11.91 -40.70 -23.40
C PHE A 12 11.01 -39.49 -23.04
N LEU A 13 9.71 -39.72 -22.84
CA LEU A 13 8.75 -38.66 -22.47
C LEU A 13 7.81 -39.08 -21.32
N ILE A 14 8.23 -40.08 -20.53
CA ILE A 14 7.50 -40.55 -19.34
C ILE A 14 8.33 -40.37 -18.04
N LEU A 15 9.57 -39.86 -18.14
CA LEU A 15 10.49 -39.73 -17.00
C LEU A 15 10.79 -38.26 -16.61
N SER A 16 9.79 -37.37 -16.62
CA SER A 16 10.00 -35.96 -16.22
C SER A 16 8.88 -35.34 -15.38
N ILE A 17 8.05 -36.14 -14.70
CA ILE A 17 7.05 -35.62 -13.73
C ILE A 17 7.49 -35.78 -12.27
N PHE A 18 8.74 -36.19 -12.00
CA PHE A 18 9.33 -36.08 -10.65
C PHE A 18 9.98 -34.70 -10.40
N GLY A 19 9.34 -33.64 -10.89
CA GLY A 19 9.75 -32.26 -10.70
C GLY A 19 8.87 -31.57 -9.65
N CYS A 20 9.48 -31.22 -8.51
CA CYS A 20 8.92 -30.45 -7.41
C CYS A 20 7.83 -31.14 -6.58
N ARG A 21 8.24 -32.16 -5.80
CA ARG A 21 7.63 -32.35 -4.48
C ARG A 21 8.21 -31.27 -3.55
N GLY A 22 7.77 -30.03 -3.74
CA GLY A 22 7.88 -29.04 -2.67
C GLY A 22 7.27 -29.69 -1.43
N LYS A 23 8.01 -29.75 -0.33
CA LYS A 23 7.43 -30.13 0.96
C LYS A 23 6.22 -29.22 1.14
N ILE A 24 5.03 -29.79 1.07
CA ILE A 24 3.84 -29.13 1.58
C ILE A 24 4.15 -29.02 3.07
N GLU A 25 4.65 -27.85 3.50
CA GLU A 25 4.68 -27.53 4.91
C GLU A 25 3.24 -27.64 5.39
N GLU A 26 2.94 -28.69 6.14
CA GLU A 26 1.69 -28.75 6.89
C GLU A 26 1.68 -27.52 7.79
N LYS A 27 0.85 -26.54 7.42
CA LYS A 27 0.60 -25.37 8.23
C LYS A 27 0.15 -25.87 9.60
N ARG A 28 0.90 -25.53 10.64
CA ARG A 28 0.52 -25.87 12.02
C ARG A 28 -0.66 -25.02 12.41
N VAL A 29 -1.85 -25.59 12.30
CA VAL A 29 -3.11 -24.92 12.65
C VAL A 29 -3.31 -25.02 14.16
N VAL A 30 -3.41 -23.87 14.83
CA VAL A 30 -3.67 -23.79 16.28
C VAL A 30 -5.17 -23.77 16.54
N ILE A 31 -5.97 -23.21 15.61
CA ILE A 31 -7.42 -23.09 15.76
C ILE A 31 -8.11 -23.35 14.43
N ARG A 32 -9.21 -24.12 14.46
CA ARG A 32 -10.18 -24.22 13.36
C ARG A 32 -11.57 -23.87 13.87
N VAL A 33 -12.19 -22.83 13.31
CA VAL A 33 -13.56 -22.39 13.59
C VAL A 33 -14.37 -22.44 12.29
N ASN A 34 -15.14 -23.52 12.10
CA ASN A 34 -15.82 -23.82 10.82
C ASN A 34 -14.81 -23.84 9.66
N ASN A 35 -15.00 -22.96 8.67
CA ASN A 35 -14.14 -22.86 7.49
C ASN A 35 -12.94 -21.91 7.70
N TYR A 36 -12.76 -21.39 8.91
CA TYR A 36 -11.68 -20.48 9.25
C TYR A 36 -10.59 -21.23 10.03
N GLU A 37 -9.36 -21.12 9.56
CA GLU A 37 -8.17 -21.71 10.20
C GLU A 37 -7.21 -20.60 10.59
N ILE A 38 -6.58 -20.72 11.76
CA ILE A 38 -5.50 -19.85 12.21
C ILE A 38 -4.27 -20.71 12.41
N THR A 39 -3.21 -20.34 11.70
CA THR A 39 -1.89 -20.95 11.85
C THR A 39 -1.18 -20.46 13.10
N GLU A 40 -0.22 -21.24 13.59
CA GLU A 40 0.67 -20.86 14.70
C GLU A 40 1.33 -19.50 14.46
N GLU A 41 1.78 -19.25 13.23
CA GLU A 41 2.41 -17.98 12.84
C GLU A 41 1.44 -16.80 12.92
N GLU A 42 0.21 -16.96 12.40
CA GLU A 42 -0.82 -15.93 12.47
C GLU A 42 -1.25 -15.66 13.91
N PHE A 43 -1.46 -16.71 14.70
CA PHE A 43 -1.79 -16.59 16.12
C PHE A 43 -0.71 -15.81 16.87
N GLU A 44 0.56 -16.21 16.71
CA GLU A 44 1.69 -15.58 17.38
C GLU A 44 1.84 -14.11 16.98
N LYS A 45 1.65 -13.80 15.70
CA LYS A 45 1.70 -12.44 15.17
C LYS A 45 0.57 -11.56 15.70
N GLU A 46 -0.64 -12.09 15.82
CA GLU A 46 -1.78 -11.33 16.37
C GLU A 46 -1.68 -11.19 17.89
N PHE A 47 -1.27 -12.25 18.60
CA PHE A 47 -1.10 -12.26 20.05
C PHE A 47 -0.10 -11.20 20.49
N LYS A 48 1.10 -11.19 19.89
CA LYS A 48 2.17 -10.19 20.18
C LYS A 48 1.75 -8.74 19.94
N LYS A 49 0.80 -8.49 19.04
CA LYS A 49 0.27 -7.15 18.76
C LYS A 49 -0.85 -6.74 19.70
N SER A 50 -1.45 -7.70 20.40
CA SER A 50 -2.55 -7.45 21.33
C SER A 50 -2.01 -6.89 22.67
N PRO A 51 -2.86 -6.21 23.46
CA PRO A 51 -2.50 -5.82 24.82
C PRO A 51 -2.07 -7.01 25.71
N LEU A 52 -2.64 -8.19 25.49
CA LEU A 52 -2.31 -9.43 26.22
C LEU A 52 -0.92 -9.98 25.83
N GLY A 53 -0.42 -9.66 24.63
CA GLY A 53 0.92 -10.06 24.17
C GLY A 53 2.09 -9.42 24.91
N ARG A 54 1.83 -8.51 25.86
CA ARG A 54 2.86 -7.90 26.72
C ARG A 54 3.40 -8.88 27.77
N VAL A 55 2.59 -9.86 28.19
CA VAL A 55 2.98 -10.89 29.15
C VAL A 55 2.57 -12.24 28.58
N ASP A 56 3.56 -13.05 28.23
CA ASP A 56 3.35 -14.31 27.54
C ASP A 56 3.17 -15.45 28.54
N THR A 57 1.95 -15.57 29.08
CA THR A 57 1.54 -16.72 29.91
C THR A 57 0.52 -17.59 29.19
N LEU A 58 0.35 -18.83 29.65
CA LEU A 58 -0.65 -19.74 29.11
C LEU A 58 -2.06 -19.14 29.23
N GLU A 59 -2.37 -18.54 30.37
CA GLU A 59 -3.66 -17.91 30.65
C GLU A 59 -3.93 -16.73 29.69
N ALA A 60 -2.93 -15.88 29.46
CA ALA A 60 -3.05 -14.76 28.51
C ALA A 60 -3.23 -15.25 27.06
N ARG A 61 -2.54 -16.34 26.68
CA ARG A 61 -2.72 -16.99 25.38
C ARG A 61 -4.12 -17.58 25.23
N GLU A 62 -4.63 -18.29 26.24
CA GLU A 62 -5.97 -18.87 26.26
C GLU A 62 -7.06 -17.79 26.21
N GLU A 63 -6.90 -16.70 26.97
CA GLU A 63 -7.81 -15.56 26.92
C GLU A 63 -7.84 -14.93 25.52
N PHE A 64 -6.67 -14.70 24.93
CA PHE A 64 -6.57 -14.18 23.57
C PHE A 64 -7.19 -15.14 22.54
N LEU A 65 -6.98 -16.45 22.70
CA LEU A 65 -7.56 -17.51 21.86
C LEU A 65 -9.09 -17.46 21.86
N ASN A 66 -9.70 -17.42 23.05
CA ASN A 66 -11.15 -17.40 23.22
C ASN A 66 -11.74 -16.11 22.63
N ASN A 67 -11.13 -14.95 22.90
CA ASN A 67 -11.52 -13.67 22.31
C ASN A 67 -11.46 -13.70 20.77
N LEU A 68 -10.46 -14.37 20.20
CA LEU A 68 -10.33 -14.52 18.76
C LEU A 68 -11.42 -15.41 18.17
N ILE A 69 -11.75 -16.53 18.84
CA ILE A 69 -12.86 -17.42 18.46
C ILE A 69 -14.19 -16.64 18.47
N ASP A 70 -14.50 -15.93 19.56
CA ASP A 70 -15.74 -15.17 19.71
C ASP A 70 -15.90 -14.12 18.61
N ARG A 71 -14.85 -13.35 18.33
CA ARG A 71 -14.83 -12.38 17.22
C ARG A 71 -15.12 -13.03 15.88
N LYS A 72 -14.60 -14.23 15.62
CA LYS A 72 -14.83 -14.95 14.35
C LYS A 72 -16.26 -15.47 14.25
N LEU A 73 -16.83 -15.97 15.34
CA LEU A 73 -18.23 -16.39 15.37
C LEU A 73 -19.17 -15.22 15.08
N ILE A 74 -18.95 -14.07 15.70
CA ILE A 74 -19.74 -12.84 15.45
C ILE A 74 -19.64 -12.42 13.98
N LEU A 75 -18.42 -12.38 13.40
CA LEU A 75 -18.24 -12.00 11.99
C LEU A 75 -18.91 -12.98 11.02
N GLN A 76 -18.83 -14.28 11.29
CA GLN A 76 -19.53 -15.28 10.48
C GLN A 76 -21.05 -15.12 10.56
N GLN A 77 -21.59 -14.80 11.73
CA GLN A 77 -23.01 -14.54 11.90
C GLN A 77 -23.44 -13.27 11.14
N ALA A 78 -22.67 -12.19 11.26
CA ALA A 78 -22.90 -10.95 10.50
C ALA A 78 -22.92 -11.17 8.98
N GLN A 79 -22.03 -12.03 8.46
CA GLN A 79 -22.02 -12.40 7.04
C GLN A 79 -23.25 -13.24 6.65
N LYS A 80 -23.68 -14.17 7.50
CA LYS A 80 -24.91 -14.95 7.27
C LYS A 80 -26.15 -14.05 7.22
N GLU A 81 -26.17 -13.01 8.04
CA GLU A 81 -27.21 -11.98 8.07
C GLU A 81 -27.11 -10.99 6.89
N GLY A 82 -26.02 -11.02 6.13
CA GLY A 82 -25.80 -10.16 4.98
C GLY A 82 -25.39 -8.73 5.33
N LEU A 83 -24.92 -8.48 6.56
CA LEU A 83 -24.45 -7.16 6.99
C LEU A 83 -23.26 -6.66 6.13
N ASP A 84 -22.49 -7.58 5.57
CA ASP A 84 -21.39 -7.32 4.65
C ASP A 84 -21.83 -6.84 3.25
N LYS A 85 -23.15 -6.86 2.97
CA LYS A 85 -23.75 -6.43 1.70
C LYS A 85 -24.60 -5.16 1.85
N GLU A 86 -24.78 -4.67 3.07
CA GLU A 86 -25.54 -3.45 3.29
C GLU A 86 -24.84 -2.24 2.66
N ARG A 87 -25.64 -1.32 2.11
CA ARG A 87 -25.13 -0.15 1.36
C ARG A 87 -24.25 0.77 2.23
N ASN A 88 -24.57 0.94 3.50
CA ASN A 88 -23.77 1.69 4.48
C ASN A 88 -22.38 1.05 4.68
N PHE A 89 -22.31 -0.27 4.86
CA PHE A 89 -21.06 -1.00 5.02
C PHE A 89 -20.23 -0.97 3.74
N LEU A 90 -20.84 -1.26 2.59
CA LEU A 90 -20.14 -1.22 1.29
C LEU A 90 -19.56 0.18 1.00
N LYS A 91 -20.29 1.25 1.31
CA LYS A 91 -19.79 2.63 1.18
C LYS A 91 -18.63 2.92 2.14
N LEU A 92 -18.66 2.38 3.35
CA LEU A 92 -17.56 2.50 4.30
C LEU A 92 -16.30 1.83 3.76
N ILE A 93 -16.43 0.62 3.20
CA ILE A 93 -15.33 -0.12 2.57
C ILE A 93 -14.80 0.64 1.35
N GLU A 94 -15.68 1.13 0.47
CA GLU A 94 -15.32 1.95 -0.70
C GLU A 94 -14.51 3.18 -0.28
N SER A 95 -15.02 3.96 0.69
CA SER A 95 -14.35 5.16 1.19
C SER A 95 -12.98 4.86 1.80
N PHE A 96 -12.88 3.76 2.57
CA PHE A 96 -11.61 3.34 3.16
C PHE A 96 -10.61 2.88 2.09
N TRP A 97 -11.07 2.15 1.08
CA TRP A 97 -10.25 1.70 -0.03
C TRP A 97 -9.71 2.87 -0.85
N GLU A 98 -10.58 3.83 -1.20
CA GLU A 98 -10.20 5.04 -1.94
C GLU A 98 -9.12 5.83 -1.21
N GLN A 99 -9.31 6.12 0.09
CA GLN A 99 -8.35 6.88 0.89
C GLN A 99 -7.02 6.14 1.04
N SER A 100 -7.07 4.83 1.27
CA SER A 100 -5.86 4.00 1.43
C SER A 100 -5.06 3.94 0.14
N LEU A 101 -5.73 3.72 -0.99
CA LEU A 101 -5.08 3.64 -2.29
C LEU A 101 -4.53 5.01 -2.71
N LEU A 102 -5.29 6.09 -2.50
CA LEU A 102 -4.84 7.45 -2.79
C LEU A 102 -3.55 7.77 -2.01
N LYS A 103 -3.51 7.46 -0.71
CA LYS A 103 -2.30 7.67 0.11
C LYS A 103 -1.10 6.91 -0.46
N ILE A 104 -1.27 5.61 -0.73
CA ILE A 104 -0.18 4.78 -1.28
C ILE A 104 0.31 5.33 -2.63
N ALA A 105 -0.62 5.76 -3.49
CA ALA A 105 -0.29 6.30 -4.80
C ALA A 105 0.49 7.62 -4.69
N LEU A 106 0.04 8.54 -3.84
CA LEU A 106 0.72 9.83 -3.60
C LEU A 106 2.10 9.64 -2.96
N ASP A 107 2.23 8.74 -1.98
CA ASP A 107 3.51 8.44 -1.33
C ASP A 107 4.50 7.85 -2.33
N LYS A 108 4.05 6.91 -3.16
CA LYS A 108 4.88 6.32 -4.21
C LYS A 108 5.33 7.40 -5.20
N LYS A 109 4.40 8.23 -5.69
CA LYS A 109 4.71 9.26 -6.66
C LYS A 109 5.64 10.34 -6.10
N SER A 110 5.44 10.73 -4.84
CA SER A 110 6.31 11.69 -4.15
C SER A 110 7.74 11.16 -4.03
N LYS A 111 7.92 9.87 -3.70
CA LYS A 111 9.25 9.24 -3.66
C LYS A 111 9.92 9.19 -5.04
N GLU A 112 9.17 8.86 -6.09
CA GLU A 112 9.67 8.89 -7.47
C GLU A 112 10.15 10.30 -7.86
N ILE A 113 9.34 11.32 -7.55
CA ILE A 113 9.68 12.73 -7.84
C ILE A 113 10.92 13.13 -7.05
N ALA A 114 10.93 12.94 -5.72
CA ALA A 114 12.05 13.31 -4.86
C ALA A 114 13.38 12.68 -5.31
N GLY A 115 13.35 11.41 -5.75
CA GLY A 115 14.52 10.72 -6.30
C GLY A 115 15.03 11.27 -7.64
N SER A 116 14.23 12.10 -8.32
CA SER A 116 14.57 12.73 -9.60
C SER A 116 14.89 14.23 -9.51
N VAL A 117 14.65 14.86 -8.35
CA VAL A 117 14.87 16.30 -8.19
C VAL A 117 16.35 16.60 -7.99
N TYR A 118 16.86 17.54 -8.79
CA TYR A 118 18.18 18.13 -8.63
C TYR A 118 18.08 19.66 -8.55
N VAL A 119 18.76 20.26 -7.59
CA VAL A 119 18.92 21.72 -7.44
C VAL A 119 20.42 22.00 -7.56
N SER A 120 20.77 22.77 -8.60
CA SER A 120 22.15 23.19 -8.86
C SER A 120 22.51 24.41 -8.01
N ASP A 121 23.80 24.63 -7.81
CA ASP A 121 24.30 25.76 -7.01
C ASP A 121 23.95 27.10 -7.67
N GLU A 122 23.94 27.17 -9.00
CA GLU A 122 23.56 28.38 -9.73
C GLU A 122 22.11 28.79 -9.45
N ALA A 123 21.21 27.80 -9.27
CA ALA A 123 19.82 28.06 -8.92
C ALA A 123 19.68 28.59 -7.48
N ILE A 124 20.52 28.12 -6.56
CA ILE A 124 20.55 28.56 -5.16
C ILE A 124 21.11 29.98 -5.08
N GLU A 125 22.20 30.26 -5.79
CA GLU A 125 22.76 31.62 -5.89
C GLU A 125 21.78 32.61 -6.51
N ALA A 126 21.10 32.22 -7.59
CA ALA A 126 20.09 33.06 -8.24
C ALA A 126 18.96 33.40 -7.26
N ARG A 127 18.44 32.40 -6.53
CA ARG A 127 17.41 32.60 -5.52
C ARG A 127 17.89 33.51 -4.38
N TYR A 128 19.13 33.34 -3.91
CA TYR A 128 19.70 34.24 -2.90
C TYR A 128 19.77 35.69 -3.37
N LYS A 129 20.26 35.92 -4.58
CA LYS A 129 20.33 37.27 -5.19
C LYS A 129 18.93 37.90 -5.34
N GLU A 130 17.93 37.12 -5.71
CA GLU A 130 16.53 37.56 -5.74
C GLU A 130 16.02 37.95 -4.34
N MET A 131 16.27 37.13 -3.32
CA MET A 131 15.86 37.41 -1.94
C MET A 131 16.50 38.69 -1.39
N LEU A 132 17.79 38.94 -1.69
CA LEU A 132 18.46 40.19 -1.33
C LEU A 132 17.81 41.40 -2.02
N LYS A 133 17.54 41.29 -3.33
CA LYS A 133 16.92 42.37 -4.12
C LYS A 133 15.52 42.72 -3.62
N GLU A 134 14.77 41.72 -3.15
CA GLU A 134 13.42 41.89 -2.62
C GLU A 134 13.41 42.28 -1.12
N GLY A 135 14.58 42.40 -0.47
CA GLY A 135 14.68 42.70 0.96
C GLY A 135 14.14 41.59 1.86
N LYS A 136 14.06 40.35 1.36
CA LYS A 136 13.55 39.18 2.09
C LYS A 136 14.58 38.55 3.02
N THR A 137 15.85 38.91 2.87
CA THR A 137 16.92 38.45 3.76
C THR A 137 18.07 39.45 3.76
N ASP A 138 18.76 39.52 4.90
CA ASP A 138 20.01 40.22 5.14
C ASP A 138 21.12 39.26 5.60
N LYS A 139 20.81 37.96 5.71
CA LYS A 139 21.72 36.93 6.22
C LYS A 139 22.80 36.56 5.19
N PRO A 140 24.00 36.14 5.65
CA PRO A 140 25.03 35.60 4.77
C PRO A 140 24.54 34.39 3.96
N TYR A 141 25.05 34.24 2.75
CA TYR A 141 24.67 33.16 1.83
C TYR A 141 24.87 31.78 2.45
N GLU A 142 26.01 31.59 3.13
CA GLU A 142 26.41 30.33 3.76
C GLU A 142 25.43 29.89 4.85
N GLU A 143 24.85 30.84 5.59
CA GLU A 143 23.90 30.55 6.66
C GLU A 143 22.56 30.05 6.14
N ILE A 144 22.13 30.54 4.98
CA ILE A 144 20.81 30.22 4.42
C ILE A 144 20.85 29.31 3.19
N TYR A 145 22.03 28.94 2.69
CA TYR A 145 22.22 28.04 1.54
C TYR A 145 21.36 26.77 1.66
N SER A 146 21.42 26.10 2.81
CA SER A 146 20.67 24.85 3.05
C SER A 146 19.16 25.07 3.05
N GLN A 147 18.71 26.21 3.58
CA GLN A 147 17.30 26.58 3.57
C GLN A 147 16.81 26.84 2.14
N ILE A 148 17.53 27.69 1.39
CA ILE A 148 17.22 27.99 0.00
C ILE A 148 17.19 26.72 -0.84
N LYS A 149 18.17 25.83 -0.66
CA LYS A 149 18.22 24.54 -1.35
C LYS A 149 17.00 23.68 -1.05
N TRP A 150 16.60 23.56 0.22
CA TRP A 150 15.43 22.79 0.62
C TRP A 150 14.14 23.37 0.06
N GLU A 151 13.97 24.69 0.11
CA GLU A 151 12.82 25.40 -0.47
C GLU A 151 12.74 25.18 -1.98
N LEU A 152 13.85 25.34 -2.70
CA LEU A 152 13.93 25.08 -4.14
C LEU A 152 13.63 23.62 -4.48
N MET A 153 14.10 22.67 -3.67
CA MET A 153 13.75 21.26 -3.85
C MET A 153 12.24 21.05 -3.69
N LYS A 154 11.63 21.59 -2.62
CA LYS A 154 10.19 21.47 -2.38
C LYS A 154 9.35 22.12 -3.47
N GLU A 155 9.74 23.29 -3.95
CA GLU A 155 9.09 23.95 -5.07
C GLU A 155 9.17 23.11 -6.35
N LYS A 156 10.34 22.54 -6.65
CA LYS A 156 10.51 21.64 -7.81
C LYS A 156 9.67 20.37 -7.66
N GLU A 157 9.65 19.76 -6.48
CA GLU A 157 8.81 18.60 -6.17
C GLU A 157 7.33 18.92 -6.40
N SER A 158 6.85 20.06 -5.89
CA SER A 158 5.47 20.52 -6.08
C SER A 158 5.15 20.72 -7.56
N LYS A 159 6.01 21.43 -8.31
CA LYS A 159 5.81 21.65 -9.74
C LYS A 159 5.75 20.35 -10.54
N MET A 160 6.57 19.35 -10.19
CA MET A 160 6.53 18.04 -10.85
C MET A 160 5.26 17.26 -10.50
N MET A 161 4.77 17.38 -9.26
CA MET A 161 3.51 16.79 -8.82
C MET A 161 2.33 17.42 -9.56
N ASP A 162 2.27 18.75 -9.61
CA ASP A 162 1.23 19.51 -10.32
C ASP A 162 1.21 19.13 -11.80
N LYS A 163 2.39 19.10 -12.45
CA LYS A 163 2.51 18.65 -13.84
C LYS A 163 2.01 17.22 -14.02
N TRP A 164 2.32 16.30 -13.10
CA TRP A 164 1.81 14.93 -13.18
C TRP A 164 0.28 14.89 -13.09
N LEU A 165 -0.32 15.66 -12.18
CA LEU A 165 -1.78 15.76 -12.06
C LEU A 165 -2.42 16.39 -13.31
N GLU A 166 -1.80 17.41 -13.90
CA GLU A 166 -2.24 17.99 -15.18
C GLU A 166 -2.23 16.95 -16.30
N GLU A 167 -1.17 16.15 -16.42
CA GLU A 167 -1.09 15.09 -17.43
C GLU A 167 -2.14 13.99 -17.21
N LEU A 168 -2.48 13.68 -15.96
CA LEU A 168 -3.61 12.79 -15.65
C LEU A 168 -4.95 13.40 -16.08
N ARG A 169 -5.16 14.69 -15.80
CA ARG A 169 -6.38 15.41 -16.20
C ARG A 169 -6.55 15.46 -17.73
N LYS A 170 -5.47 15.73 -18.47
CA LYS A 170 -5.50 15.76 -19.96
C LYS A 170 -5.89 14.42 -20.58
N LYS A 171 -5.59 13.30 -19.91
CA LYS A 171 -5.92 11.95 -20.36
C LYS A 171 -7.34 11.52 -19.94
N ALA A 172 -7.98 12.26 -19.06
CA ALA A 172 -9.29 11.92 -18.54
C ALA A 172 -10.40 12.65 -19.33
N LYS A 173 -11.50 11.95 -19.58
CA LYS A 173 -12.75 12.57 -20.00
C LYS A 173 -13.42 13.15 -18.75
N ILE A 174 -13.41 14.46 -18.60
CA ILE A 174 -13.97 15.17 -17.42
C ILE A 174 -15.17 16.00 -17.89
N GLU A 175 -16.35 15.68 -17.36
CA GLU A 175 -17.59 16.44 -17.58
C GLU A 175 -18.02 17.05 -16.25
N ILE A 176 -18.22 18.38 -16.21
CA ILE A 176 -18.56 19.11 -14.97
C ILE A 176 -19.86 19.88 -15.18
N ASN A 177 -20.83 19.64 -14.30
CA ASN A 177 -22.05 20.45 -14.24
C ASN A 177 -21.88 21.59 -13.23
N TYR A 178 -21.42 22.75 -13.70
CA TYR A 178 -21.14 23.91 -12.85
C TYR A 178 -22.39 24.55 -12.23
N ASP A 179 -23.57 24.36 -12.83
CA ASP A 179 -24.82 24.92 -12.30
C ASP A 179 -25.24 24.21 -11.01
N LEU A 180 -25.07 22.88 -10.95
CA LEU A 180 -25.32 22.11 -9.73
C LEU A 180 -24.28 22.39 -8.64
N LEU A 181 -23.04 22.73 -9.00
CA LEU A 181 -22.00 23.09 -8.02
C LEU A 181 -22.33 24.38 -7.26
N LYS A 182 -23.01 25.35 -7.89
CA LYS A 182 -23.36 26.63 -7.26
C LYS A 182 -24.58 26.54 -6.34
N LYS A 183 -25.37 25.47 -6.41
CA LYS A 183 -26.70 25.37 -5.78
C LYS A 183 -26.69 25.34 -4.23
N GLY A 184 -25.53 25.38 -3.59
CA GLY A 184 -25.39 25.39 -2.12
C GLY A 184 -24.43 26.44 -1.57
N VAL A 185 -23.90 27.33 -2.42
CA VAL A 185 -22.99 28.40 -2.01
C VAL A 185 -23.80 29.67 -1.80
N ARG A 186 -24.01 30.08 -0.55
CA ARG A 186 -24.51 31.41 -0.17
C ARG A 186 -23.33 32.35 0.07
#